data_AF-A0A8H8QXX3-F1
#
_entry.id   AF-A0A8H8QXX3-F1
#
_cell.length_a   1.000
_cell.length_b   1.000
_cell.length_c   1.000
_cell.angle_alpha   90.00
_cell.angle_beta   90.00
_cell.angle_gamma   90.00
#
_symmetry.space_group_name_H-M   'P 1'
#
loop_
_entity.id
_entity.type
_entity.pdbx_description
1 polymer ?
#
loop_
_entity_poly.entity_id
_entity_poly.type
_entity_poly.pdbx_seq_one_letter_code
_entity_poly.pdbx_strand_id
1 'polypeptide(L)'
;MLSLIKISRFTNDAAGLEKTLRLFQAVAQVIAFHSISPNPYLRARYQIALGRRYFRLLKWADCFVLSYKAFVGSSGVVGVLEVGKWSCLALYNFLELFTLADEEKLDAMGVHESDWATPLFLEANKFWFYGICLSLLLGVVQLWGLGASPAKQSEEKEDAEKVKRERKEWEATRGTIVRKLVIDGCDLLTPGVTTGWIVVSSANVGMAMV
;
A
#
# COMPACT_ATOMS: atom_id res chain seq x y z
N MET A 1 -3.87 10.61 32.91
CA MET A 1 -2.64 9.78 32.80
C MET A 1 -2.73 8.72 31.70
N LEU A 2 -3.78 7.88 31.66
CA LEU A 2 -3.99 6.88 30.59
C LEU A 2 -4.07 7.47 29.17
N SER A 3 -4.57 8.70 29.01
CA SER A 3 -4.62 9.40 27.72
C SER A 3 -3.22 9.75 27.18
N LEU A 4 -2.34 10.26 28.05
CA LEU A 4 -0.96 10.63 27.68
C LEU A 4 -0.12 9.41 27.29
N ILE A 5 -0.30 8.27 27.96
CA ILE A 5 0.39 7.01 27.61
C ILE A 5 -0.05 6.53 26.22
N LYS A 6 -1.34 6.63 25.90
CA LYS A 6 -1.86 6.26 24.57
C LYS A 6 -1.31 7.18 23.47
N ILE A 7 -1.28 8.49 23.73
CA ILE A 7 -0.70 9.48 22.80
C ILE A 7 0.79 9.19 22.60
N SER A 8 1.54 8.96 23.68
CA SER A 8 2.97 8.62 23.60
C SER A 8 3.22 7.35 22.79
N ARG A 9 2.40 6.30 22.95
CA ARG A 9 2.51 5.08 22.11
C ARG A 9 2.21 5.36 20.65
N PHE A 10 1.20 6.17 20.36
CA PHE A 10 0.84 6.53 18.98
C PHE A 10 1.93 7.37 18.30
N THR A 11 2.50 8.36 18.99
CA THR A 11 3.59 9.19 18.46
C THR A 11 4.87 8.39 18.18
N ASN A 12 5.08 7.28 18.90
CA ASN A 12 6.20 6.37 18.63
C ASN A 12 5.88 5.32 17.55
N ASP A 13 4.63 5.24 17.07
CA ASP A 13 4.23 4.33 16.00
C ASP A 13 4.31 5.04 14.64
N ALA A 14 5.45 4.88 13.97
CA ALA A 14 5.69 5.43 12.64
C ALA A 14 4.63 4.98 11.61
N ALA A 15 4.12 3.74 11.72
CA ALA A 15 3.10 3.24 10.80
C ALA A 15 1.73 3.90 11.05
N GLY A 16 1.39 4.15 12.32
CA GLY A 16 0.19 4.89 12.71
C GLY A 16 0.22 6.36 12.26
N LEU A 17 1.37 7.02 12.41
CA LEU A 17 1.58 8.38 11.93
C LEU A 17 1.48 8.48 10.40
N GLU A 18 2.11 7.56 9.66
CA GLU A 18 2.06 7.56 8.19
C GLU A 18 0.62 7.43 7.65
N LYS A 19 -0.21 6.58 8.28
CA LYS A 19 -1.63 6.41 7.91
C LYS A 19 -2.45 7.66 8.22
N THR A 20 -2.16 8.32 9.33
CA THR A 20 -2.83 9.58 9.71
C THR A 20 -2.49 10.70 8.74
N LEU A 21 -1.23 10.78 8.32
CA LEU A 21 -0.82 11.70 7.25
C LEU A 21 -1.50 11.36 5.92
N ARG A 22 -1.71 10.07 5.61
CA ARG A 22 -2.44 9.64 4.40
C ARG A 22 -3.88 10.15 4.41
N LEU A 23 -4.55 10.13 5.56
CA LEU A 23 -5.88 10.72 5.74
C LEU A 23 -5.87 12.24 5.54
N PHE A 24 -4.91 12.96 6.14
CA PHE A 24 -4.83 14.41 5.96
C PHE A 24 -4.53 14.80 4.51
N GLN A 25 -3.69 14.03 3.82
CA GLN A 25 -3.42 14.21 2.39
C GLN A 25 -4.69 14.04 1.56
N ALA A 26 -5.49 13.00 1.84
CA ALA A 26 -6.75 12.74 1.16
C ALA A 26 -7.78 13.87 1.39
N VAL A 27 -7.92 14.34 2.63
CA VAL A 27 -8.82 15.46 2.97
C VAL A 27 -8.38 16.73 2.25
N ALA A 28 -7.08 17.06 2.25
CA ALA A 28 -6.56 18.22 1.54
C ALA A 28 -6.84 18.14 0.03
N GLN A 29 -6.72 16.96 -0.58
CA GLN A 29 -7.06 16.72 -1.98
C GLN A 29 -8.55 16.94 -2.29
N VAL A 30 -9.45 16.45 -1.44
CA VAL A 30 -10.90 16.60 -1.63
C VAL A 30 -11.34 18.06 -1.46
N ILE A 31 -10.78 18.76 -0.46
CA ILE A 31 -11.07 20.19 -0.25
C ILE A 31 -10.52 21.02 -1.41
N ALA A 32 -9.30 20.73 -1.89
CA ALA A 32 -8.71 21.41 -3.03
C ALA A 32 -9.62 21.32 -4.27
N PHE A 33 -10.24 20.17 -4.52
CA PHE A 33 -11.13 19.98 -5.67
C PHE A 33 -12.41 20.84 -5.60
N HIS A 34 -12.94 21.10 -4.41
CA HIS A 34 -14.18 21.88 -4.22
C HIS A 34 -13.93 23.36 -3.89
N SER A 35 -12.67 23.76 -3.71
CA SER A 35 -12.31 25.12 -3.31
C SER A 35 -12.22 26.06 -4.51
N ILE A 36 -12.68 27.29 -4.32
CA ILE A 36 -12.50 28.40 -5.28
C ILE A 36 -11.02 28.81 -5.36
N SER A 37 -10.25 28.62 -4.27
CA SER A 37 -8.80 28.84 -4.22
C SER A 37 -8.09 27.55 -3.80
N PRO A 38 -7.67 26.70 -4.76
CA PRO A 38 -7.14 25.36 -4.48
C PRO A 38 -5.67 25.37 -4.03
N ASN A 39 -4.90 26.40 -4.41
CA ASN A 39 -3.45 26.50 -4.21
C ASN A 39 -2.95 26.20 -2.78
N PRO A 40 -3.52 26.75 -1.69
CA PRO A 40 -3.05 26.45 -0.34
C PRO A 40 -3.26 24.98 0.05
N TYR A 41 -4.38 24.38 -0.37
CA TYR A 41 -4.70 22.99 -0.08
C TYR A 41 -3.83 22.02 -0.89
N LEU A 42 -3.53 22.38 -2.14
CA LEU A 42 -2.58 21.63 -2.97
C LEU A 42 -1.18 21.66 -2.35
N ARG A 43 -0.70 22.83 -1.91
CA ARG A 43 0.61 22.94 -1.23
C ARG A 43 0.64 22.12 0.06
N ALA A 44 -0.40 22.19 0.88
CA ALA A 44 -0.53 21.36 2.07
C ALA A 44 -0.48 19.86 1.73
N ARG A 45 -1.20 19.44 0.70
CA ARG A 45 -1.18 18.06 0.21
C ARG A 45 0.21 17.60 -0.20
N TYR A 46 0.95 18.42 -0.95
CA TYR A 46 2.33 18.11 -1.37
C TYR A 46 3.25 17.94 -0.17
N GLN A 47 3.21 18.86 0.79
CA GLN A 47 4.05 18.80 1.99
C GLN A 47 3.73 17.59 2.86
N ILE A 48 2.44 17.25 3.02
CA ILE A 48 2.03 16.04 3.75
C ILE A 48 2.46 14.78 3.00
N ALA A 49 2.30 14.75 1.67
CA ALA A 49 2.73 13.63 0.85
C ALA A 49 4.24 13.41 1.00
N LEU A 50 5.04 14.47 0.90
CA LEU A 50 6.49 14.43 1.13
C LEU A 50 6.84 13.89 2.52
N GLY A 51 6.17 14.39 3.57
CA GLY A 51 6.30 13.88 4.94
C GLY A 51 6.10 12.36 5.06
N ARG A 52 5.14 11.80 4.34
CA ARG A 52 4.91 10.33 4.31
C ARG A 52 6.02 9.56 3.63
N ARG A 53 6.64 10.14 2.61
CA ARG A 53 7.73 9.50 1.86
C ARG A 53 8.97 9.33 2.76
N TYR A 54 9.24 10.30 3.66
CA TYR A 54 10.29 10.17 4.68
C TYR A 54 10.12 8.95 5.59
N PHE A 55 8.89 8.63 6.03
CA PHE A 55 8.64 7.43 6.85
C PHE A 55 8.87 6.11 6.11
N ARG A 56 8.96 6.13 4.77
CA ARG A 56 9.15 4.93 3.94
C ARG A 56 10.58 4.77 3.42
N LEU A 57 11.47 5.74 3.66
CA LEU A 57 12.82 5.80 3.08
C LEU A 57 13.62 4.50 3.16
N LEU A 58 13.52 3.76 4.27
CA LEU A 58 14.29 2.53 4.49
C LEU A 58 13.46 1.24 4.35
N LYS A 59 12.17 1.35 3.99
CA LYS A 59 11.29 0.18 3.84
C LYS A 59 11.65 -0.72 2.66
N TRP A 60 12.49 -0.25 1.74
CA TRP A 60 13.01 -1.07 0.65
C TRP A 60 13.77 -2.30 1.18
N ALA A 61 14.53 -2.16 2.28
CA ALA A 61 15.29 -3.25 2.87
C ALA A 61 14.37 -4.33 3.45
N ASP A 62 13.31 -3.94 4.18
CA ASP A 62 12.31 -4.88 4.70
C ASP A 62 11.63 -5.65 3.56
N CYS A 63 11.31 -4.98 2.46
CA CYS A 63 10.71 -5.61 1.30
C CYS A 63 11.66 -6.63 0.65
N PHE A 64 12.96 -6.34 0.56
CA PHE A 64 13.94 -7.33 0.08
C PHE A 64 14.07 -8.53 1.01
N VAL A 65 14.07 -8.32 2.33
CA VAL A 65 14.09 -9.42 3.30
C VAL A 65 12.85 -10.31 3.14
N LEU A 66 11.67 -9.71 2.93
CA LEU A 66 10.44 -10.46 2.68
C LEU A 66 10.48 -11.21 1.35
N SER A 67 11.02 -10.60 0.29
CA SER A 67 11.24 -11.27 -1.00
C SER A 67 12.17 -12.48 -0.85
N TYR A 68 13.30 -12.32 -0.15
CA TYR A 68 14.24 -13.40 0.10
C TYR A 68 13.62 -14.53 0.93
N LYS A 69 12.85 -14.20 1.97
CA LYS A 69 12.11 -15.19 2.76
C LYS A 69 11.11 -15.97 1.91
N ALA A 70 10.38 -15.30 1.04
CA ALA A 70 9.45 -15.94 0.11
C ALA A 70 10.18 -16.83 -0.90
N PHE A 71 11.36 -16.41 -1.37
CA PHE A 71 12.18 -17.19 -2.29
C PHE A 71 12.68 -18.49 -1.67
N VAL A 72 13.08 -18.47 -0.40
CA VAL A 72 13.57 -19.66 0.31
C VAL A 72 12.42 -20.53 0.85
N GLY A 73 11.33 -19.91 1.29
CA GLY A 73 10.26 -20.59 2.03
C GLY A 73 9.05 -21.01 1.21
N SER A 74 8.80 -20.40 0.04
CA SER A 74 7.62 -20.64 -0.77
C SER A 74 8.01 -21.25 -2.13
N SER A 75 7.32 -22.30 -2.55
CA SER A 75 7.53 -22.95 -3.85
C SER A 75 6.30 -22.81 -4.76
N GLY A 76 6.50 -23.02 -6.06
CA GLY A 76 5.45 -22.95 -7.08
C GLY A 76 4.98 -21.53 -7.40
N VAL A 77 3.80 -21.42 -8.01
CA VAL A 77 3.25 -20.15 -8.52
C VAL A 77 3.06 -19.11 -7.42
N VAL A 78 2.65 -19.54 -6.22
CA VAL A 78 2.46 -18.67 -5.05
C VAL A 78 3.79 -18.03 -4.63
N GLY A 79 4.87 -18.82 -4.57
CA GLY A 79 6.20 -18.30 -4.23
C GLY A 79 6.72 -17.29 -5.26
N VAL A 80 6.57 -17.59 -6.56
CA VAL A 80 6.98 -16.67 -7.63
C VAL A 80 6.22 -15.34 -7.57
N LEU A 81 4.90 -15.38 -7.36
CA LEU A 81 4.08 -14.18 -7.21
C LEU A 81 4.45 -13.38 -5.96
N GLU A 82 4.76 -14.05 -4.85
CA GLU A 82 5.16 -13.41 -3.60
C GLU A 82 6.53 -12.72 -3.72
N VAL A 83 7.53 -13.42 -4.28
CA VAL A 83 8.85 -12.85 -4.58
C VAL A 83 8.72 -11.67 -5.54
N GLY A 84 7.95 -11.82 -6.62
CA GLY A 84 7.71 -10.76 -7.59
C GLY A 84 7.09 -9.52 -6.94
N LYS A 85 6.01 -9.68 -6.17
CA LYS A 85 5.35 -8.58 -5.44
C LYS A 85 6.33 -7.82 -4.56
N TRP A 86 7.05 -8.53 -3.69
CA TRP A 86 7.97 -7.89 -2.74
C TRP A 86 9.18 -7.26 -3.43
N SER A 87 9.65 -7.82 -4.54
CA SER A 87 10.76 -7.26 -5.32
C SER A 87 10.37 -5.99 -6.06
N CYS A 88 9.17 -5.95 -6.68
CA CYS A 88 8.63 -4.74 -7.29
C CYS A 88 8.41 -3.63 -6.25
N LEU A 89 7.87 -3.96 -5.07
CA LEU A 89 7.71 -3.00 -3.97
C LEU A 89 9.06 -2.52 -3.42
N ALA A 90 10.05 -3.41 -3.31
CA ALA A 90 11.39 -3.03 -2.88
C ALA A 90 12.03 -2.04 -3.86
N LEU A 91 11.92 -2.32 -5.17
CA LEU A 91 12.43 -1.45 -6.22
C LEU A 91 11.70 -0.10 -6.24
N TYR A 92 10.38 -0.07 -6.05
CA TYR A 92 9.63 1.18 -5.90
C TYR A 92 10.18 2.04 -4.75
N ASN A 93 10.29 1.49 -3.53
CA ASN A 93 10.78 2.25 -2.38
C ASN A 93 12.26 2.66 -2.56
N PHE A 94 13.05 1.84 -3.25
CA PHE A 94 14.45 2.14 -3.56
C PHE A 94 14.59 3.28 -4.57
N LEU A 95 13.81 3.29 -5.65
CA LEU A 95 13.79 4.40 -6.61
C LEU A 95 13.23 5.67 -5.97
N GLU A 96 12.24 5.53 -5.10
CA GLU A 96 11.67 6.64 -4.36
C GLU A 96 12.72 7.35 -3.46
N LEU A 97 13.63 6.59 -2.85
CA LEU A 97 14.77 7.14 -2.10
C LEU A 97 15.63 8.08 -2.96
N PHE A 98 15.95 7.72 -4.21
CA PHE A 98 16.73 8.59 -5.10
C PHE A 98 15.95 9.83 -5.53
N THR A 99 14.65 9.70 -5.77
CA THR A 99 13.82 10.86 -6.11
C THR A 99 13.66 11.84 -4.93
N LEU A 100 13.67 11.34 -3.69
CA LEU A 100 13.62 12.17 -2.49
C LEU A 100 14.95 12.88 -2.22
N ALA A 101 16.07 12.20 -2.45
CA ALA A 101 17.40 12.79 -2.34
C ALA A 101 17.62 13.94 -3.35
N ASP A 102 16.90 13.91 -4.47
CA ASP A 102 16.87 15.00 -5.45
C ASP A 102 15.84 16.08 -5.08
N GLU A 103 14.65 15.71 -4.59
CA GLU A 103 13.62 16.66 -4.16
C GLU A 103 14.06 17.51 -2.96
N GLU A 104 14.84 16.94 -2.03
CA GLU A 104 15.50 17.67 -0.92
C GLU A 104 16.53 18.68 -1.44
N LYS A 105 17.06 18.51 -2.67
CA LYS A 105 17.92 19.48 -3.34
C LYS A 105 17.17 20.51 -4.17
N LEU A 106 15.87 20.33 -4.47
CA LEU A 106 15.19 21.14 -5.47
C LEU A 106 14.08 22.06 -4.99
N ASP A 107 13.15 21.61 -4.14
CA ASP A 107 11.91 22.39 -3.97
C ASP A 107 11.91 23.29 -2.71
N ALA A 108 12.87 23.09 -1.80
CA ALA A 108 13.05 23.95 -0.63
C ALA A 108 14.02 25.13 -0.86
N MET A 109 14.85 25.08 -1.92
CA MET A 109 15.88 26.09 -2.17
C MET A 109 15.85 26.70 -3.60
N GLY A 110 15.12 26.12 -4.56
CA GLY A 110 14.95 26.71 -5.89
C GLY A 110 16.22 26.77 -6.73
N VAL A 111 17.16 25.83 -6.55
CA VAL A 111 18.53 25.94 -7.11
C VAL A 111 18.77 25.09 -8.36
N HIS A 112 18.07 23.98 -8.63
CA HIS A 112 18.44 23.15 -9.79
C HIS A 112 17.38 22.15 -10.29
N GLU A 113 16.55 22.47 -11.30
CA GLU A 113 15.68 21.47 -11.96
C GLU A 113 16.51 20.27 -12.48
N SER A 114 16.18 19.06 -12.04
CA SER A 114 16.84 17.83 -12.49
C SER A 114 15.94 17.16 -13.52
N ASP A 115 16.46 16.99 -14.73
CA ASP A 115 15.69 16.42 -15.85
C ASP A 115 15.37 14.93 -15.65
N TRP A 116 16.03 14.26 -14.70
CA TRP A 116 15.94 12.81 -14.50
C TRP A 116 15.02 12.40 -13.34
N ALA A 117 14.70 13.29 -12.39
CA ALA A 117 13.87 12.91 -11.24
C ALA A 117 12.41 12.65 -11.63
N THR A 118 11.84 13.46 -12.52
CA THR A 118 10.48 13.25 -13.03
C THR A 118 10.31 11.90 -13.75
N PRO A 119 11.14 11.53 -14.74
CA PRO A 119 11.03 10.21 -15.36
C PRO A 119 11.34 9.07 -14.38
N LEU A 120 12.29 9.23 -13.46
CA LEU A 120 12.57 8.22 -12.44
C LEU A 120 11.39 8.00 -11.50
N PHE A 121 10.70 9.08 -11.10
CA PHE A 121 9.48 9.00 -10.30
C PHE A 121 8.36 8.26 -11.04
N LEU A 122 8.21 8.49 -12.36
CA LEU A 122 7.25 7.74 -13.17
C LEU A 122 7.61 6.25 -13.23
N GLU A 123 8.87 5.90 -13.46
CA GLU A 123 9.31 4.49 -13.45
C GLU A 123 9.08 3.83 -12.09
N ALA A 124 9.34 4.54 -10.99
CA ALA A 124 9.04 4.05 -9.64
C ALA A 124 7.55 3.72 -9.48
N ASN A 125 6.66 4.62 -9.93
CA ASN A 125 5.21 4.39 -9.88
C ASN A 125 4.76 3.20 -10.75
N LYS A 126 5.45 2.90 -11.86
CA LYS A 126 5.18 1.68 -12.65
C LYS A 126 5.50 0.42 -11.85
N PHE A 127 6.64 0.38 -11.15
CA PHE A 127 6.98 -0.76 -10.29
C PHE A 127 6.01 -0.93 -9.14
N TRP A 128 5.50 0.17 -8.57
CA TRP A 128 4.45 0.11 -7.57
C TRP A 128 3.17 -0.52 -8.15
N PHE A 129 2.74 -0.07 -9.34
CA PHE A 129 1.60 -0.64 -10.05
C PHE A 129 1.77 -2.15 -10.29
N TYR A 130 2.91 -2.58 -10.83
CA TYR A 130 3.20 -4.00 -11.07
C TYR A 130 3.20 -4.82 -9.77
N GLY A 131 3.77 -4.29 -8.69
CA GLY A 131 3.74 -4.92 -7.37
C GLY A 131 2.30 -5.15 -6.89
N ILE A 132 1.41 -4.16 -7.03
CA ILE A 132 0.00 -4.30 -6.67
C ILE A 132 -0.69 -5.34 -7.56
N CYS A 133 -0.46 -5.33 -8.88
CA CYS A 133 -1.04 -6.34 -9.77
C CYS A 133 -0.65 -7.77 -9.37
N LEU A 134 0.62 -8.00 -9.03
CA LEU A 134 1.09 -9.29 -8.53
C LEU A 134 0.46 -9.65 -7.18
N SER A 135 0.22 -8.66 -6.31
CA SER A 135 -0.52 -8.86 -5.04
C SER A 135 -1.97 -9.28 -5.28
N LEU A 136 -2.66 -8.65 -6.24
CA LEU A 136 -4.02 -9.01 -6.63
C LEU A 136 -4.08 -10.43 -7.19
N LEU A 137 -3.18 -10.78 -8.12
CA LEU A 137 -3.08 -12.14 -8.66
C LEU A 137 -2.81 -13.17 -7.56
N LEU A 138 -1.88 -12.87 -6.64
CA LEU A 138 -1.58 -13.72 -5.50
C LEU A 138 -2.83 -13.93 -4.62
N GLY A 139 -3.57 -12.86 -4.31
CA GLY A 139 -4.79 -12.95 -3.51
C GLY A 139 -5.89 -13.76 -4.19
N VAL A 140 -6.03 -13.67 -5.52
CA VAL A 140 -6.98 -14.50 -6.30
C VAL A 140 -6.57 -15.97 -6.28
N VAL A 141 -5.28 -16.27 -6.51
CA VAL A 141 -4.75 -17.64 -6.44
C VAL A 141 -4.93 -18.24 -5.04
N GLN A 142 -4.66 -17.47 -3.99
CA GLN A 142 -4.88 -17.90 -2.60
C GLN A 142 -6.35 -18.15 -2.31
N LEU A 143 -7.26 -17.32 -2.83
CA LEU A 143 -8.70 -17.48 -2.65
C LEU A 143 -9.23 -18.73 -3.38
N TRP A 144 -8.72 -19.02 -4.58
CA TRP A 144 -9.02 -20.26 -5.29
C TRP A 144 -8.49 -21.49 -4.58
N GLY A 145 -7.27 -21.42 -4.04
CA GLY A 145 -6.66 -22.51 -3.26
C GLY A 145 -7.38 -22.78 -1.92
N LEU A 146 -8.02 -21.77 -1.33
CA LEU A 146 -8.78 -21.91 -0.08
C LEU A 146 -10.07 -22.75 -0.25
N GLY A 147 -10.54 -22.95 -1.48
CA GLY A 147 -11.64 -23.85 -1.81
C GLY A 147 -13.00 -23.46 -1.23
N ALA A 148 -13.95 -24.40 -1.29
CA ALA A 148 -15.29 -24.24 -0.74
C ALA A 148 -15.30 -24.32 0.80
N SER A 149 -16.31 -23.73 1.42
CA SER A 149 -16.45 -23.75 2.88
C SER A 149 -16.46 -25.20 3.43
N PRO A 150 -15.73 -25.48 4.53
CA PRO A 150 -15.65 -26.82 5.13
C PRO A 150 -17.01 -27.38 5.60
N ALA A 151 -18.05 -26.55 5.62
CA ALA A 151 -19.42 -26.84 6.00
C ALA A 151 -20.11 -27.99 5.24
N LYS A 152 -19.70 -28.29 4.00
CA LYS A 152 -20.44 -29.18 3.11
C LYS A 152 -20.03 -30.65 3.19
N GLN A 153 -19.01 -31.01 3.98
CA GLN A 153 -18.43 -32.36 3.96
C GLN A 153 -18.61 -33.18 5.25
N SER A 154 -19.18 -32.62 6.32
CA SER A 154 -19.32 -33.32 7.61
C SER A 154 -20.79 -33.55 7.96
N GLU A 155 -21.40 -34.60 7.41
CA GLU A 155 -22.69 -35.14 7.89
C GLU A 155 -22.54 -36.15 9.04
N GLU A 156 -21.33 -36.47 9.51
CA GLU A 156 -21.14 -37.37 10.67
C GLU A 156 -20.62 -36.65 11.93
N LYS A 157 -21.24 -37.03 13.05
CA LYS A 157 -21.46 -36.25 14.27
C LYS A 157 -20.27 -36.12 15.23
N GLU A 158 -19.03 -36.37 14.84
CA GLU A 158 -17.98 -36.57 15.86
C GLU A 158 -17.20 -35.34 16.32
N ASP A 159 -17.38 -34.13 15.76
CA ASP A 159 -16.69 -32.97 16.35
C ASP A 159 -17.24 -31.59 15.94
N ALA A 160 -18.46 -31.28 16.38
CA ALA A 160 -19.12 -29.99 16.10
C ALA A 160 -18.31 -28.76 16.55
N GLU A 161 -17.45 -28.90 17.56
CA GLU A 161 -16.59 -27.80 18.04
C GLU A 161 -15.38 -27.59 17.13
N LYS A 162 -14.74 -28.67 16.67
CA LYS A 162 -13.63 -28.63 15.70
C LYS A 162 -14.08 -28.03 14.36
N VAL A 163 -15.24 -28.46 13.84
CA VAL A 163 -15.82 -27.92 12.59
C VAL A 163 -16.13 -26.43 12.72
N LYS A 164 -16.63 -25.98 13.88
CA LYS A 164 -16.84 -24.55 14.16
C LYS A 164 -15.53 -23.76 14.16
N ARG A 165 -14.46 -24.33 14.74
CA ARG A 165 -13.14 -23.69 14.79
C ARG A 165 -12.53 -23.56 13.40
N GLU A 166 -12.52 -24.64 12.62
CA GLU A 166 -12.02 -24.66 11.24
C GLU A 166 -12.79 -23.70 10.33
N ARG A 167 -14.12 -23.62 10.49
CA ARG A 167 -14.93 -22.62 9.79
C ARG A 167 -14.52 -21.20 10.16
N LYS A 168 -14.33 -20.91 11.45
CA LYS A 168 -13.95 -19.57 11.91
C LYS A 168 -12.55 -19.17 11.39
N GLU A 169 -11.62 -20.11 11.34
CA GLU A 169 -10.29 -19.92 10.77
C GLU A 169 -10.35 -19.69 9.25
N TRP A 170 -11.19 -20.44 8.53
CA TRP A 170 -11.46 -20.26 7.11
C TRP A 170 -12.07 -18.89 6.81
N GLU A 171 -13.09 -18.49 7.58
CA GLU A 171 -13.74 -17.18 7.45
C GLU A 171 -12.77 -16.04 7.75
N ALA A 172 -11.92 -16.18 8.77
CA ALA A 172 -10.89 -15.20 9.09
C ALA A 172 -9.83 -15.08 7.99
N THR A 173 -9.38 -16.21 7.45
CA THR A 173 -8.38 -16.26 6.37
C THR A 173 -8.95 -15.64 5.09
N ARG A 174 -10.16 -16.06 4.70
CA ARG A 174 -10.88 -15.50 3.54
C ARG A 174 -11.13 -14.01 3.72
N GLY A 175 -11.61 -13.58 4.88
CA GLY A 175 -11.84 -12.17 5.20
C GLY A 175 -10.57 -11.34 5.09
N THR A 176 -9.43 -11.89 5.53
CA THR A 176 -8.12 -11.23 5.42
C THR A 176 -7.68 -11.09 3.96
N ILE A 177 -7.85 -12.13 3.13
CA ILE A 177 -7.51 -12.09 1.71
C ILE A 177 -8.41 -11.09 0.96
N VAL A 178 -9.73 -11.16 1.15
CA VAL A 178 -10.69 -10.26 0.49
C VAL A 178 -10.43 -8.81 0.90
N ARG A 179 -10.17 -8.55 2.18
CA ARG A 179 -9.82 -7.20 2.65
C ARG A 179 -8.57 -6.67 1.96
N LYS A 180 -7.52 -7.50 1.83
CA LYS A 180 -6.29 -7.12 1.10
C LYS A 180 -6.57 -6.83 -0.36
N LEU A 181 -7.37 -7.65 -1.04
CA LEU A 181 -7.75 -7.43 -2.45
C LEU A 181 -8.49 -6.10 -2.65
N VAL A 182 -9.40 -5.74 -1.74
CA VAL A 182 -10.11 -4.45 -1.79
C VAL A 182 -9.14 -3.29 -1.60
N ILE A 183 -8.26 -3.38 -0.59
CA ILE A 183 -7.24 -2.36 -0.32
C ILE A 183 -6.30 -2.19 -1.52
N ASP A 184 -5.77 -3.29 -2.04
CA ASP A 184 -4.86 -3.29 -3.20
C ASP A 184 -5.57 -2.75 -4.45
N GLY A 185 -6.86 -3.05 -4.63
CA GLY A 185 -7.68 -2.51 -5.72
C GLY A 185 -7.88 -0.99 -5.64
N CYS A 186 -8.14 -0.45 -4.44
CA CYS A 186 -8.21 0.99 -4.21
C CYS A 186 -6.83 1.65 -4.40
N ASP A 187 -5.77 1.03 -3.88
CA ASP A 187 -4.41 1.55 -3.96
C ASP A 187 -3.91 1.57 -5.41
N LEU A 188 -4.37 0.68 -6.30
CA LEU A 188 -4.00 0.63 -7.71
C LEU A 188 -4.34 1.92 -8.48
N LEU A 189 -5.36 2.66 -8.05
CA LEU A 189 -5.75 3.93 -8.67
C LEU A 189 -4.66 4.99 -8.51
N THR A 190 -3.89 4.95 -7.42
CA THR A 190 -2.87 5.97 -7.15
C THR A 190 -1.70 5.93 -8.14
N PRO A 191 -0.98 4.80 -8.31
CA PRO A 191 0.06 4.73 -9.32
C PRO A 191 -0.53 4.75 -10.73
N GLY A 192 -1.73 4.21 -10.96
CA GLY A 192 -2.36 4.21 -12.29
C GLY A 192 -2.70 5.60 -12.83
N VAL A 193 -3.17 6.52 -11.97
CA VAL A 193 -3.37 7.93 -12.36
C VAL A 193 -2.02 8.64 -12.51
N THR A 194 -1.06 8.36 -11.63
CA THR A 194 0.28 8.98 -11.69
C THR A 194 1.06 8.61 -12.95
N THR A 195 0.94 7.38 -13.45
CA THR A 195 1.55 6.94 -14.72
C THR A 195 0.74 7.37 -15.94
N GLY A 196 -0.46 7.93 -15.76
CA GLY A 196 -1.38 8.28 -16.85
C GLY A 196 -2.10 7.08 -17.48
N TRP A 197 -2.01 5.88 -16.90
CA TRP A 197 -2.68 4.67 -17.40
C TRP A 197 -4.17 4.63 -17.07
N ILE A 198 -4.59 5.32 -16.01
CA ILE A 198 -5.98 5.39 -15.55
C ILE A 198 -6.39 6.87 -15.50
N VAL A 199 -7.49 7.24 -16.16
CA VAL A 199 -8.02 8.60 -16.13
C VAL A 199 -9.17 8.67 -15.11
N VAL A 200 -8.87 9.17 -13.91
CA VAL A 200 -9.84 9.31 -12.81
C VAL A 200 -9.69 10.70 -12.18
N SER A 201 -10.81 11.31 -11.77
CA SER A 201 -10.84 12.62 -11.11
C SER A 201 -10.00 12.63 -9.82
N SER A 202 -9.31 13.74 -9.58
CA SER A 202 -8.53 14.03 -8.36
C SER A 202 -9.32 13.80 -7.06
N ALA A 203 -10.64 14.04 -7.06
CA ALA A 203 -11.51 13.79 -5.92
C ALA A 203 -11.70 12.29 -5.65
N ASN A 204 -11.90 11.49 -6.70
CA ASN A 204 -12.07 10.04 -6.59
C ASN A 204 -10.76 9.37 -6.12
N VAL A 205 -9.61 9.87 -6.56
CA VAL A 205 -8.30 9.44 -6.04
C VAL A 205 -8.18 9.74 -4.55
N GLY A 206 -8.61 10.93 -4.11
CA GLY A 206 -8.64 11.29 -2.68
C GLY A 206 -9.55 10.37 -1.86
N MET A 207 -10.72 10.00 -2.40
CA MET A 207 -11.63 9.06 -1.72
C MET A 207 -11.10 7.64 -1.65
N ALA A 208 -10.40 7.16 -2.70
CA ALA A 208 -9.82 5.82 -2.74
C ALA A 208 -8.53 5.69 -1.89
N MET A 209 -7.92 6.81 -1.49
CA MET A 209 -6.70 6.81 -0.70
C MET A 209 -6.91 6.39 0.77
N VAL A 210 -8.14 6.33 1.29
CA VAL A 210 -8.45 6.11 2.72
C VAL A 210 -9.03 4.72 2.97
#